data_AF-A0A1J4L5C4-F1
#
_entry.id   AF-A0A1J4L5C4-F1
#
_cell.length_a   1.000
_cell.length_b   1.000
_cell.length_c   1.000
_cell.angle_alpha   90.00
_cell.angle_beta   90.00
_cell.angle_gamma   90.00
#
_symmetry.space_group_name_H-M   'P 1'
#
loop_
_entity.id
_entity.type
_entity.pdbx_description
1 polymer ?
#
loop_
_entity_poly.entity_id
_entity_poly.type
_entity_poly.pdbx_seq_one_letter_code
_entity_poly.pdbx_strand_id
1 'polypeptide(L)'
;MKWYNSNNLCNTNQELMSLCSSSHNIFGQIECYSFDQKEYPAVGNVEAMFRLLKNTIETSFPDFDFSWLIHQHFKIVESSEEAQSNIGWTVISNVPSSQAILSNLWAGIEKEIQPSNCMIYAYEPNCTDAFSELGALWTVSYLFVNLKMRKILHFHMREGASSVEQLSDVDISMDEDMELECYNYC
;
A
#
# COMPACT_ATOMS: atom_id res chain seq x y z
N MET A 1 -6.74 11.13 -10.98
CA MET A 1 -5.76 10.10 -11.33
C MET A 1 -6.27 9.17 -12.42
N LYS A 2 -5.39 8.77 -13.34
CA LYS A 2 -5.68 7.74 -14.36
C LYS A 2 -4.73 6.56 -14.14
N TRP A 3 -5.31 5.38 -13.94
CA TRP A 3 -4.55 4.14 -13.84
C TRP A 3 -3.68 3.94 -15.09
N TYR A 4 -2.40 3.66 -14.87
CA TYR A 4 -1.38 3.53 -15.90
C TYR A 4 -0.41 2.43 -15.51
N ASN A 5 -0.77 1.17 -15.75
CA ASN A 5 0.18 0.07 -15.61
C ASN A 5 0.71 -0.32 -16.98
N SER A 6 2.03 -0.23 -17.19
CA SER A 6 2.63 -0.82 -18.38
C SER A 6 2.57 -2.35 -18.31
N ASN A 7 2.72 -3.02 -19.45
CA ASN A 7 2.81 -4.48 -19.47
C ASN A 7 3.90 -5.03 -18.52
N ASN A 8 4.99 -4.28 -18.31
CA ASN A 8 6.02 -4.70 -17.37
C ASN A 8 5.51 -4.67 -15.93
N LEU A 9 4.85 -3.57 -15.55
CA LEU A 9 4.30 -3.45 -14.19
C LEU A 9 3.18 -4.46 -13.95
N CYS A 10 2.35 -4.75 -14.96
CA CYS A 10 1.35 -5.82 -14.86
C CYS A 10 2.00 -7.18 -14.58
N ASN A 11 3.08 -7.53 -15.29
CA ASN A 11 3.79 -8.79 -15.06
C ASN A 11 4.40 -8.82 -13.64
N THR A 12 5.04 -7.73 -13.21
CA THR A 12 5.58 -7.60 -11.85
C THR A 12 4.49 -7.73 -10.79
N ASN A 13 3.33 -7.10 -11.00
CA ASN A 13 2.20 -7.19 -10.08
C ASN A 13 1.63 -8.62 -10.01
N GLN A 14 1.53 -9.31 -11.16
CA GLN A 14 1.11 -10.70 -11.20
C GLN A 14 2.09 -11.64 -10.47
N GLU A 15 3.40 -11.43 -10.65
CA GLU A 15 4.43 -12.19 -9.92
C GLU A 15 4.31 -11.97 -8.40
N LEU A 16 4.15 -10.71 -7.96
CA LEU A 16 3.94 -10.37 -6.56
C LEU A 16 2.67 -11.01 -5.98
N MET A 17 1.55 -10.89 -6.68
CA MET A 17 0.27 -11.50 -6.28
C MET A 17 0.37 -13.03 -6.19
N SER A 18 1.01 -13.66 -7.17
CA SER A 18 1.22 -15.12 -7.18
C SER A 18 2.08 -15.58 -6.00
N LEU A 19 3.09 -14.79 -5.63
CA LEU A 19 3.92 -15.06 -4.48
C LEU A 19 3.17 -14.92 -3.17
N CYS A 20 2.46 -13.81 -2.99
CA CYS A 20 1.67 -13.55 -1.79
C CYS A 20 0.61 -14.63 -1.57
N SER A 21 -0.04 -15.10 -2.64
CA SER A 21 -1.05 -16.16 -2.59
C SER A 21 -0.53 -17.51 -2.06
N SER A 22 0.79 -17.75 -2.09
CA SER A 22 1.39 -18.96 -1.52
C SER A 22 1.47 -18.95 0.00
N SER A 23 1.39 -17.77 0.60
CA SER A 23 1.38 -17.55 2.05
C SER A 23 -0.04 -17.18 2.47
N HIS A 24 -0.59 -17.88 3.45
CA HIS A 24 -1.97 -17.61 3.86
C HIS A 24 -2.07 -16.16 4.36
N ASN A 25 -3.05 -15.42 3.85
CA ASN A 25 -3.42 -14.09 4.33
C ASN A 25 -2.45 -12.93 4.00
N ILE A 26 -1.47 -13.12 3.10
CA ILE A 26 -0.62 -12.02 2.61
C ILE A 26 -1.18 -11.48 1.30
N PHE A 27 -1.26 -10.16 1.20
CA PHE A 27 -1.69 -9.43 -0.01
C PHE A 27 -0.59 -8.45 -0.39
N GLY A 28 -0.29 -8.34 -1.67
CA GLY A 28 0.71 -7.42 -2.18
C GLY A 28 0.33 -6.90 -3.55
N GLN A 29 0.32 -5.59 -3.72
CA GLN A 29 0.00 -4.96 -5.00
C GLN A 29 0.98 -3.83 -5.33
N ILE A 30 1.18 -3.65 -6.63
CA ILE A 30 1.92 -2.53 -7.18
C ILE A 30 1.12 -1.89 -8.32
N GLU A 31 0.84 -0.60 -8.16
CA GLU A 31 0.00 0.16 -9.07
C GLU A 31 0.65 1.48 -9.43
N CYS A 32 0.46 1.93 -10.65
CA CYS A 32 0.98 3.20 -11.11
C CYS A 32 -0.14 4.04 -11.70
N TYR A 33 -0.12 5.33 -11.36
CA TYR A 33 -1.13 6.29 -11.77
C TYR A 33 -0.45 7.48 -12.41
N SER A 34 -1.06 7.99 -13.47
CA SER A 34 -0.72 9.30 -14.02
C SER A 34 -1.64 10.37 -13.45
N PHE A 35 -1.10 11.56 -13.26
CA PHE A 35 -1.85 12.72 -12.77
C PHE A 35 -1.70 13.92 -13.71
N ASP A 36 -2.76 14.71 -13.82
CA ASP A 36 -2.84 15.85 -14.73
C ASP A 36 -2.22 17.12 -14.11
N GLN A 37 -2.04 18.17 -14.91
CA GLN A 37 -1.43 19.44 -14.45
C GLN A 37 -2.15 20.07 -13.25
N LYS A 38 -3.45 19.83 -13.10
CA LYS A 38 -4.27 20.34 -11.98
C LYS A 38 -3.96 19.64 -10.65
N GLU A 39 -3.52 18.39 -10.72
CA GLU A 39 -3.13 17.55 -9.59
C GLU A 39 -1.62 17.67 -9.28
N TYR A 40 -0.89 18.45 -10.09
CA TYR A 40 0.56 18.61 -9.94
C TYR A 40 0.89 19.31 -8.62
N PRO A 41 1.58 18.64 -7.68
CA PRO A 41 1.96 19.29 -6.45
C PRO A 41 3.14 20.20 -6.72
N ALA A 42 2.95 21.51 -6.56
CA ALA A 42 4.05 22.46 -6.61
C ALA A 42 5.12 22.03 -5.59
N VAL A 43 6.39 22.05 -6.01
CA VAL A 43 7.51 21.65 -5.14
C VAL A 43 7.48 22.46 -3.83
N GLY A 44 7.54 21.77 -2.69
CA GLY A 44 7.45 22.38 -1.36
C GLY A 44 6.03 22.68 -0.87
N ASN A 45 4.98 22.47 -1.68
CA ASN A 45 3.59 22.58 -1.24
C ASN A 45 3.14 21.26 -0.59
N VAL A 46 3.24 21.22 0.74
CA VAL A 46 2.88 20.05 1.57
C VAL A 46 1.43 19.63 1.36
N GLU A 47 0.50 20.58 1.28
CA GLU A 47 -0.94 20.29 1.13
C GLU A 47 -1.27 19.71 -0.26
N ALA A 48 -0.65 20.22 -1.32
CA ALA A 48 -0.82 19.66 -2.65
C ALA A 48 -0.23 18.23 -2.75
N MET A 49 0.94 18.01 -2.13
CA MET A 49 1.54 16.69 -2.07
C MET A 49 0.67 15.71 -1.29
N PHE A 50 0.22 16.11 -0.09
CA PHE A 50 -0.65 15.31 0.75
C PHE A 50 -1.92 14.88 0.02
N ARG A 51 -2.59 15.79 -0.70
CA ARG A 51 -3.77 15.46 -1.50
C ARG A 51 -3.48 14.43 -2.59
N LEU A 52 -2.31 14.51 -3.24
CA LEU A 52 -1.87 13.52 -4.23
C LEU A 52 -1.65 12.14 -3.57
N LEU A 53 -0.96 12.10 -2.43
CA LEU A 53 -0.70 10.85 -1.70
C LEU A 53 -2.01 10.22 -1.22
N LYS A 54 -2.87 11.00 -0.56
CA LYS A 54 -4.19 10.58 -0.07
C LYS A 54 -5.06 10.01 -1.19
N ASN A 55 -5.22 10.76 -2.28
CA ASN A 55 -6.04 10.31 -3.40
C ASN A 55 -5.50 9.03 -4.04
N THR A 56 -4.18 8.77 -3.97
CA THR A 56 -3.59 7.53 -4.50
C THR A 56 -3.99 6.33 -3.65
N ILE A 57 -3.86 6.44 -2.33
CA ILE A 57 -4.27 5.37 -1.41
C ILE A 57 -5.78 5.09 -1.54
N GLU A 58 -6.62 6.12 -1.56
CA GLU A 58 -8.07 5.98 -1.73
C GLU A 58 -8.45 5.35 -3.07
N THR A 59 -7.65 5.60 -4.12
CA THR A 59 -7.87 4.97 -5.44
C THR A 59 -7.43 3.51 -5.43
N SER A 60 -6.32 3.17 -4.75
CA SER A 60 -5.84 1.79 -4.61
C SER A 60 -6.73 0.93 -3.71
N PHE A 61 -7.46 1.54 -2.77
CA PHE A 61 -8.25 0.87 -1.75
C PHE A 61 -9.61 1.55 -1.57
N PRO A 62 -10.51 1.48 -2.56
CA PRO A 62 -11.79 2.19 -2.53
C PRO A 62 -12.74 1.70 -1.43
N ASP A 63 -12.54 0.48 -0.92
CA ASP A 63 -13.37 -0.14 0.11
C ASP A 63 -12.93 0.20 1.55
N PHE A 64 -11.86 0.98 1.69
CA PHE A 64 -11.29 1.37 2.98
C PHE A 64 -11.56 2.85 3.27
N ASP A 65 -11.82 3.19 4.53
CA ASP A 65 -12.08 4.57 4.94
C ASP A 65 -10.78 5.30 5.37
N PHE A 66 -10.29 6.20 4.50
CA PHE A 66 -9.12 7.05 4.79
C PHE A 66 -9.49 8.48 5.20
N SER A 67 -10.70 8.71 5.72
CA SER A 67 -11.15 10.04 6.16
C SER A 67 -10.27 10.68 7.24
N TRP A 68 -9.61 9.84 8.06
CA TRP A 68 -8.73 10.26 9.16
C TRP A 68 -7.26 10.46 8.76
N LEU A 69 -6.94 10.20 7.49
CA LEU A 69 -5.58 10.29 6.98
C LEU A 69 -5.08 11.75 7.03
N ILE A 70 -3.87 11.97 7.56
CA ILE A 70 -3.24 13.28 7.65
C ILE A 70 -1.80 13.24 7.12
N HIS A 71 -1.24 14.40 6.77
CA HIS A 71 0.10 14.50 6.21
C HIS A 71 1.21 13.89 7.10
N GLN A 72 1.01 13.84 8.42
CA GLN A 72 1.99 13.29 9.37
C GLN A 72 2.14 11.77 9.29
N HIS A 73 1.16 11.06 8.70
CA HIS A 73 1.21 9.62 8.44
C HIS A 73 2.11 9.28 7.25
N PHE A 74 2.63 10.27 6.54
CA PHE A 74 3.57 10.06 5.44
C PHE A 74 4.97 10.50 5.84
N LYS A 75 5.88 9.55 6.00
CA LYS A 75 7.30 9.83 6.28
C LYS A 75 8.07 9.89 4.99
N ILE A 76 8.97 10.86 4.89
CA ILE A 76 9.87 10.96 3.74
C ILE A 76 10.95 9.89 3.89
N VAL A 77 11.19 9.15 2.83
CA VAL A 77 12.32 8.22 2.71
C VAL A 77 13.46 8.94 2.00
N GLU A 78 14.66 8.89 2.55
CA GLU A 78 15.75 9.76 2.10
C GLU A 78 16.33 9.34 0.74
N SER A 79 16.22 8.05 0.40
CA SER A 79 16.79 7.50 -0.83
C SER A 79 16.00 6.33 -1.42
N SER A 80 16.18 6.10 -2.72
CA SER A 80 15.66 4.92 -3.40
C SER A 80 16.25 3.62 -2.87
N GLU A 81 17.51 3.65 -2.45
CA GLU A 81 18.28 2.53 -1.92
C GLU A 81 17.75 2.09 -0.56
N GLU A 82 17.36 3.04 0.29
CA GLU A 82 16.67 2.79 1.55
C GLU A 82 15.31 2.14 1.30
N ALA A 83 14.49 2.71 0.40
CA ALA A 83 13.20 2.14 0.03
C ALA A 83 13.34 0.71 -0.52
N GLN A 84 14.30 0.48 -1.41
CA GLN A 84 14.61 -0.84 -1.97
C GLN A 84 14.97 -1.84 -0.89
N SER A 85 15.82 -1.43 0.06
CA SER A 85 16.27 -2.29 1.15
C SER A 85 15.11 -2.66 2.06
N ASN A 86 14.28 -1.69 2.46
CA ASN A 86 13.14 -1.93 3.36
C ASN A 86 12.06 -2.80 2.72
N ILE A 87 11.73 -2.55 1.45
CA ILE A 87 10.81 -3.40 0.68
C ILE A 87 11.39 -4.81 0.55
N GLY A 88 12.67 -4.94 0.21
CA GLY A 88 13.37 -6.21 0.09
C GLY A 88 13.32 -7.04 1.37
N TRP A 89 13.62 -6.41 2.52
CA TRP A 89 13.54 -7.04 3.83
C TRP A 89 12.12 -7.52 4.16
N THR A 90 11.11 -6.70 3.89
CA THR A 90 9.70 -7.04 4.12
C THR A 90 9.31 -8.29 3.33
N VAL A 91 9.63 -8.31 2.04
CA VAL A 91 9.29 -9.42 1.15
C VAL A 91 10.03 -10.70 1.55
N ILE A 92 11.33 -10.63 1.87
CA ILE A 92 12.11 -11.82 2.30
C ILE A 92 11.59 -12.38 3.61
N SER A 93 11.23 -11.52 4.56
CA SER A 93 10.86 -11.93 5.92
C SER A 93 9.47 -12.56 5.97
N ASN A 94 8.56 -12.12 5.10
CA ASN A 94 7.15 -12.52 5.14
C ASN A 94 6.74 -13.47 4.01
N VAL A 95 7.49 -13.51 2.89
CA VAL A 95 7.14 -14.33 1.72
C VAL A 95 8.25 -15.35 1.44
N PRO A 96 8.01 -16.66 1.66
CA PRO A 96 8.97 -17.72 1.37
C PRO A 96 9.37 -17.75 -0.11
N SER A 97 10.62 -18.13 -0.40
CA SER A 97 11.13 -18.30 -1.77
C SER A 97 11.07 -17.04 -2.66
N SER A 98 10.97 -15.84 -2.08
CA SER A 98 10.80 -14.57 -2.80
C SER A 98 12.09 -13.99 -3.40
N GLN A 99 13.26 -14.56 -3.06
CA GLN A 99 14.58 -14.03 -3.46
C GLN A 99 14.73 -13.86 -4.98
N ALA A 100 14.16 -14.80 -5.77
CA ALA A 100 14.24 -14.77 -7.23
C ALA A 100 13.40 -13.65 -7.87
N ILE A 101 12.35 -13.19 -7.18
CA ILE A 101 11.39 -12.21 -7.71
C ILE A 101 11.73 -10.80 -7.25
N LEU A 102 12.50 -10.63 -6.17
CA LEU A 102 12.94 -9.31 -5.72
C LEU A 102 13.68 -8.50 -6.79
N SER A 103 14.57 -9.15 -7.55
CA SER A 103 15.25 -8.48 -8.66
C SER A 103 14.29 -8.03 -9.74
N ASN A 104 13.28 -8.85 -10.07
CA ASN A 104 12.25 -8.53 -11.05
C ASN A 104 11.33 -7.41 -10.56
N LEU A 105 10.96 -7.45 -9.28
CA LEU A 105 10.15 -6.44 -8.61
C LEU A 105 10.81 -5.07 -8.71
N TRP A 106 12.07 -4.97 -8.26
CA TRP A 106 12.78 -3.70 -8.31
C TRP A 106 13.07 -3.25 -9.75
N ALA A 107 13.44 -4.16 -10.65
CA ALA A 107 13.62 -3.82 -12.06
C ALA A 107 12.33 -3.30 -12.72
N GLY A 108 11.17 -3.85 -12.32
CA GLY A 108 9.85 -3.36 -12.74
C GLY A 108 9.60 -1.93 -12.26
N ILE A 109 9.86 -1.65 -10.99
CA ILE A 109 9.77 -0.32 -10.39
C ILE A 109 10.71 0.68 -11.12
N GLU A 110 11.98 0.32 -11.28
CA GLU A 110 13.00 1.15 -11.92
C GLU A 110 12.56 1.58 -13.34
N LYS A 111 12.05 0.62 -14.11
CA LYS A 111 11.58 0.86 -15.48
C LYS A 111 10.32 1.73 -15.54
N GLU A 112 9.43 1.62 -14.56
CA GLU A 112 8.13 2.29 -14.58
C GLU A 112 8.18 3.75 -14.10
N ILE A 113 8.97 4.00 -13.04
CA ILE A 113 8.92 5.28 -12.29
C ILE A 113 10.28 5.94 -12.04
N GLN A 114 11.40 5.27 -12.26
CA GLN A 114 12.76 5.78 -11.97
C GLN A 114 12.89 6.32 -10.53
N PRO A 115 12.93 5.44 -9.50
CA PRO A 115 12.96 5.80 -8.08
C PRO A 115 13.99 6.87 -7.69
N SER A 116 15.16 6.88 -8.33
CA SER A 116 16.21 7.88 -8.12
C SER A 116 15.78 9.32 -8.43
N ASN A 117 14.71 9.50 -9.23
CA ASN A 117 14.10 10.79 -9.56
C ASN A 117 12.76 11.04 -8.83
N CYS A 118 12.45 10.24 -7.81
CA CYS A 118 11.19 10.33 -7.08
C CYS A 118 11.35 11.05 -5.73
N MET A 119 10.28 11.69 -5.28
CA MET A 119 10.06 11.91 -3.85
C MET A 119 9.34 10.68 -3.30
N ILE A 120 9.91 10.07 -2.26
CA ILE A 120 9.46 8.78 -1.74
C ILE A 120 8.84 8.97 -0.37
N TYR A 121 7.66 8.40 -0.18
CA TYR A 121 6.91 8.46 1.07
C TYR A 121 6.59 7.06 1.56
N ALA A 122 6.86 6.77 2.83
CA ALA A 122 6.34 5.61 3.53
C ALA A 122 5.05 6.00 4.26
N TYR A 123 4.01 5.18 4.16
CA TYR A 123 2.79 5.34 4.94
C TYR A 123 2.99 4.66 6.31
N GLU A 124 3.08 5.47 7.35
CA GLU A 124 3.32 5.09 8.75
C GLU A 124 2.33 5.84 9.64
N PRO A 125 1.10 5.32 9.80
CA PRO A 125 0.12 5.89 10.72
C PRO A 125 0.63 5.78 12.16
N ASN A 126 0.34 6.79 12.98
CA ASN A 126 0.74 6.84 14.40
C ASN A 126 -0.33 6.29 15.36
N CYS A 127 -1.48 5.89 14.83
CA CYS A 127 -2.59 5.28 15.52
C CYS A 127 -3.21 4.18 14.65
N THR A 128 -4.26 3.52 15.15
CA THR A 128 -5.07 2.61 14.34
C THR A 128 -5.55 3.32 13.06
N ASP A 129 -5.47 2.60 11.96
CA ASP A 129 -5.77 3.06 10.61
C ASP A 129 -6.73 2.09 9.90
N ALA A 130 -7.17 2.46 8.69
CA ALA A 130 -8.16 1.67 7.95
C ALA A 130 -7.74 0.20 7.74
N PHE A 131 -6.44 -0.08 7.59
CA PHE A 131 -5.96 -1.45 7.43
C PHE A 131 -6.00 -2.22 8.76
N SER A 132 -5.48 -1.64 9.84
CA SER A 132 -5.47 -2.29 11.15
C SER A 132 -6.86 -2.42 11.79
N GLU A 133 -7.78 -1.49 11.53
CA GLU A 133 -9.19 -1.62 11.95
C GLU A 133 -9.87 -2.86 11.36
N LEU A 134 -9.50 -3.25 10.14
CA LEU A 134 -9.98 -4.46 9.49
C LEU A 134 -9.13 -5.71 9.81
N GLY A 135 -8.20 -5.60 10.76
CA GLY A 135 -7.40 -6.73 11.25
C GLY A 135 -6.15 -7.01 10.44
N ALA A 136 -5.55 -6.01 9.78
CA ALA A 136 -4.20 -6.15 9.28
C ALA A 136 -3.21 -6.26 10.44
N LEU A 137 -2.38 -7.32 10.43
CA LEU A 137 -1.32 -7.55 11.41
C LEU A 137 -0.13 -6.62 11.18
N TRP A 138 0.21 -6.43 9.91
CA TRP A 138 1.20 -5.47 9.47
C TRP A 138 0.83 -4.93 8.10
N THR A 139 1.35 -3.75 7.79
CA THR A 139 1.21 -3.09 6.50
C THR A 139 2.51 -2.41 6.16
N VAL A 140 2.92 -2.52 4.91
CA VAL A 140 4.07 -1.82 4.32
C VAL A 140 3.58 -1.13 3.06
N SER A 141 3.62 0.20 3.03
CA SER A 141 3.13 0.99 1.90
C SER A 141 4.08 2.13 1.58
N TYR A 142 4.47 2.19 0.30
CA TYR A 142 5.38 3.19 -0.24
C TYR A 142 4.76 3.87 -1.46
N LEU A 143 4.90 5.20 -1.54
CA LEU A 143 4.50 6.01 -2.68
C LEU A 143 5.72 6.69 -3.31
N PHE A 144 5.94 6.45 -4.58
CA PHE A 144 7.03 7.01 -5.38
C PHE A 144 6.48 8.07 -6.33
N VAL A 145 6.78 9.34 -6.08
CA VAL A 145 6.25 10.47 -6.85
C VAL A 145 7.30 10.99 -7.82
N ASN A 146 7.11 10.74 -9.11
CA ASN A 146 7.96 11.31 -10.16
C ASN A 146 7.24 12.49 -10.85
N LEU A 147 7.57 13.71 -10.44
CA LEU A 147 6.96 14.93 -10.99
C LEU A 147 7.28 15.15 -12.47
N LYS A 148 8.45 14.73 -12.94
CA LYS A 148 8.85 14.89 -14.33
C LYS A 148 8.03 13.99 -15.25
N MET A 149 7.75 12.77 -14.81
CA MET A 149 6.89 11.82 -15.51
C MET A 149 5.39 12.07 -15.27
N ARG A 150 5.05 12.86 -14.25
CA ARG A 150 3.68 13.06 -13.72
C ARG A 150 3.01 11.74 -13.38
N LYS A 151 3.77 10.89 -12.69
CA LYS A 151 3.34 9.58 -12.25
C LYS A 151 3.56 9.41 -10.76
N ILE A 152 2.70 8.63 -10.14
CA ILE A 152 2.84 8.14 -8.77
C ILE A 152 2.69 6.62 -8.80
N LEU A 153 3.65 5.92 -8.22
CA LEU A 153 3.62 4.48 -8.06
C LEU A 153 3.37 4.15 -6.59
N HIS A 154 2.39 3.30 -6.33
CA HIS A 154 2.04 2.81 -5.02
C HIS A 154 2.42 1.33 -4.93
N PHE A 155 3.33 1.03 -4.01
CA PHE A 155 3.62 -0.33 -3.58
C PHE A 155 2.97 -0.54 -2.22
N HIS A 156 2.21 -1.62 -2.06
CA HIS A 156 1.56 -1.95 -0.81
C HIS A 156 1.63 -3.47 -0.56
N MET A 157 1.92 -3.84 0.68
CA MET A 157 1.80 -5.20 1.18
C MET A 157 1.16 -5.18 2.57
N ARG A 158 0.40 -6.23 2.88
CA ARG A 158 -0.18 -6.45 4.20
C ARG A 158 -0.40 -7.92 4.48
N GLU A 159 -0.50 -8.27 5.76
CA GLU A 159 -1.03 -9.55 6.22
C GLU A 159 -2.31 -9.31 7.03
N GLY A 160 -3.37 -10.09 6.78
CA GLY A 160 -4.69 -9.81 7.38
C GLY A 160 -5.42 -8.70 6.65
N ALA A 161 -6.56 -8.25 7.19
CA ALA A 161 -7.59 -7.45 6.53
C ALA A 161 -8.26 -8.16 5.34
N SER A 162 -9.37 -8.84 5.60
CA SER A 162 -10.23 -9.37 4.55
C SER A 162 -10.80 -8.19 3.74
N SER A 163 -10.75 -8.26 2.40
CA SER A 163 -11.66 -7.42 1.61
C SER A 163 -13.09 -7.75 2.02
N VAL A 164 -14.02 -6.79 1.94
CA VAL A 164 -15.42 -6.99 2.34
C VAL A 164 -16.03 -8.21 1.64
N GLU A 165 -15.57 -8.53 0.43
CA GLU A 165 -15.98 -9.72 -0.35
C GLU A 165 -15.58 -11.07 0.28
N GLN A 166 -14.53 -11.13 1.12
CA GLN A 166 -14.16 -12.36 1.84
C GLN A 166 -14.96 -12.54 3.14
N LEU A 167 -15.54 -11.47 3.69
CA LEU A 167 -16.39 -11.55 4.88
C LEU A 167 -17.77 -12.15 4.58
N SER A 168 -18.22 -12.14 3.32
CA SER A 168 -19.48 -12.78 2.93
C SER A 168 -19.42 -14.30 2.82
N ASP A 169 -18.21 -14.89 2.75
CA ASP A 169 -18.01 -16.35 2.67
C ASP A 169 -17.57 -16.97 4.00
N VAL A 170 -17.31 -16.16 5.04
CA VAL A 170 -17.19 -16.67 6.40
C VAL A 170 -18.59 -16.87 6.93
N ASP A 171 -19.06 -18.12 6.87
CA ASP A 171 -20.22 -18.60 7.62
C ASP A 171 -19.88 -18.45 9.11
N ILE A 172 -20.08 -17.24 9.66
CA ILE A 172 -20.03 -17.00 11.09
C ILE A 172 -21.23 -17.77 11.64
N SER A 173 -21.01 -19.04 11.95
CA SER A 173 -21.79 -19.74 12.97
C SER A 173 -21.58 -18.95 14.25
N MET A 174 -22.44 -17.96 14.44
CA MET A 174 -22.63 -17.32 15.72
C MET A 174 -23.16 -18.42 16.64
N ASP A 175 -22.26 -19.10 17.35
CA ASP A 175 -22.64 -19.78 18.58
C ASP A 175 -23.19 -18.68 19.50
N GLU A 176 -24.51 -18.70 19.70
CA GLU A 176 -25.32 -17.69 20.41
C GLU A 176 -25.06 -17.62 21.93
N ASP A 177 -23.83 -17.86 22.41
CA ASP A 177 -23.54 -17.97 23.85
C ASP A 177 -22.41 -17.01 24.31
N MET A 178 -22.52 -15.73 23.99
CA MET A 178 -21.77 -14.69 24.71
C MET A 178 -22.72 -13.62 25.25
N GLU A 179 -23.30 -13.92 26.41
CA GLU A 179 -24.11 -13.00 27.20
C GLU A 179 -23.34 -11.69 27.45
N LEU A 180 -24.04 -10.57 27.21
CA LEU A 180 -23.64 -9.23 27.59
C LEU A 180 -23.48 -9.13 29.12
N GLU A 181 -22.25 -9.07 29.61
CA GLU A 181 -21.95 -8.46 30.90
C GLU A 181 -20.90 -7.35 30.76
N CYS A 182 -21.32 -6.23 30.16
CA CYS A 182 -20.67 -4.94 30.36
C CYS A 182 -21.73 -3.84 30.53
N TYR A 183 -22.63 -4.04 31.48
CA TYR A 183 -23.28 -2.94 32.19
C TYR A 183 -23.11 -3.18 33.68
N ASN A 184 -22.09 -2.55 34.25
CA ASN A 184 -22.07 -1.91 35.57
C ASN A 184 -20.64 -1.85 36.08
N TYR A 185 -19.94 -0.75 35.79
CA TYR A 185 -19.13 -0.11 36.82
C TYR A 185 -19.21 1.41 36.61
N CYS A 186 -19.97 2.03 37.51
CA CYS A 186 -19.69 3.39 37.98
C CYS A 186 -18.32 3.43 38.67
#